data_AF-A0A3N8DUD4-F1
#
_entry.id   AF-A0A3N8DUD4-F1
#
_cell.length_a   1.000
_cell.length_b   1.000
_cell.length_c   1.000
_cell.angle_alpha   90.00
_cell.angle_beta   90.00
_cell.angle_gamma   90.00
#
_symmetry.space_group_name_H-M   'P 1'
#
loop_
_entity.id
_entity.type
_entity.pdbx_description
1 polymer ?
#
loop_
_entity_poly.entity_id
_entity_poly.type
_entity_poly.pdbx_seq_one_letter_code
_entity_poly.pdbx_strand_id
1 'polypeptide(L)'
;MNILVCGANGFIGRALSARLEAGGHRVLRGVRHAVGAHDVAIDFAKDVDPDAWLARLDGVDVVINAVGIIADRRDATFDTVHRAAPCALFTACCRARVRRVIQISALGVERGDTPYFASKHAADTFLQTLPLDYRIVRPALVYGTAGTSARFFRMLASLPVHVLPAGGHQRLRPVHVDDLAELVARLVDAPAAGRPVIDAVGGDEVEYREMLSVYRAALGFPPAARVALPSPLVGTAAALLGTMPGAMLTRDTWTMLRGGNTGDPAALAAVLGRPPRGLRDFIGANAAALRCDALAMWRRPLLLGALAIVWIWTAIASAFIHPRHDSLAMLARAHLSGLPALIALYGACALDFAFGVATVAAPSRRLWAAQGALIVAYSAVIAATMPGLLAEPFGPVLKNVPILAILLILFSEEEHA
;
A
#
# COMPACT_ATOMS: atom_id res chain seq x y z
N MET A 1 -19.22 -12.33 -26.59
CA MET A 1 -20.04 -11.64 -25.59
C MET A 1 -19.45 -10.26 -25.35
N ASN A 2 -20.31 -9.28 -25.08
CA ASN A 2 -19.96 -7.95 -24.62
C ASN A 2 -19.90 -7.96 -23.10
N ILE A 3 -18.74 -7.65 -22.53
CA ILE A 3 -18.49 -7.76 -21.09
C ILE A 3 -18.09 -6.40 -20.54
N LEU A 4 -18.89 -5.85 -19.63
CA LEU A 4 -18.54 -4.64 -18.90
C LEU A 4 -17.70 -5.00 -17.68
N VAL A 5 -16.43 -4.56 -17.65
CA VAL A 5 -15.54 -4.73 -16.50
C VAL A 5 -15.44 -3.42 -15.73
N CYS A 6 -16.18 -3.30 -14.63
CA CYS A 6 -16.08 -2.15 -13.73
C CYS A 6 -14.77 -2.22 -12.95
N GLY A 7 -13.98 -1.14 -12.98
CA GLY A 7 -12.66 -1.10 -12.37
C GLY A 7 -11.55 -1.63 -13.27
N ALA A 8 -11.73 -1.57 -14.59
CA ALA A 8 -10.79 -2.09 -15.59
C ALA A 8 -9.37 -1.50 -15.50
N ASN A 9 -9.22 -0.27 -14.97
CA ASN A 9 -7.91 0.36 -14.74
C ASN A 9 -7.19 -0.12 -13.47
N GLY A 10 -7.89 -0.85 -12.59
CA GLY A 10 -7.33 -1.40 -11.35
C GLY A 10 -6.48 -2.64 -11.58
N PHE A 11 -5.75 -3.07 -10.55
CA PHE A 11 -4.84 -4.22 -10.62
C PHE A 11 -5.55 -5.51 -11.08
N ILE A 12 -6.66 -5.88 -10.43
CA ILE A 12 -7.45 -7.06 -10.81
C ILE A 12 -8.14 -6.81 -12.15
N GLY A 13 -8.81 -5.67 -12.33
CA GLY A 13 -9.55 -5.34 -13.55
C GLY A 13 -8.71 -5.39 -14.83
N ARG A 14 -7.42 -4.99 -14.78
CA ARG A 14 -6.50 -5.11 -15.93
C ARG A 14 -6.24 -6.57 -16.29
N ALA A 15 -5.97 -7.42 -15.31
CA ALA A 15 -5.75 -8.84 -15.54
C ALA A 15 -7.00 -9.54 -16.07
N LEU A 16 -8.18 -9.18 -15.55
CA LEU A 16 -9.47 -9.67 -16.06
C LEU A 16 -9.67 -9.25 -17.52
N SER A 17 -9.49 -7.96 -17.83
CA SER A 17 -9.70 -7.43 -19.19
C SER A 17 -8.78 -8.14 -20.18
N ALA A 18 -7.48 -8.25 -19.88
CA ALA A 18 -6.53 -8.95 -20.74
C ALA A 18 -6.89 -10.43 -20.94
N ARG A 19 -7.31 -11.13 -19.89
CA ARG A 19 -7.67 -12.56 -19.98
C ARG A 19 -8.95 -12.78 -20.80
N LEU A 20 -9.92 -11.88 -20.68
CA LEU A 20 -11.20 -11.94 -21.41
C LEU A 20 -11.04 -11.56 -22.88
N GLU A 21 -10.24 -10.53 -23.19
CA GLU A 21 -9.89 -10.16 -24.57
C GLU A 21 -9.15 -11.31 -25.26
N ALA A 22 -8.20 -11.95 -24.57
CA ALA A 22 -7.53 -13.15 -25.07
C ALA A 22 -8.47 -14.35 -25.27
N GLY A 23 -9.62 -14.36 -24.59
CA GLY A 23 -10.71 -15.33 -24.79
C GLY A 23 -11.65 -14.98 -25.96
N GLY A 24 -11.39 -13.89 -26.69
CA GLY A 24 -12.22 -13.44 -27.82
C GLY A 24 -13.47 -12.68 -27.40
N HIS A 25 -13.59 -12.26 -26.14
CA HIS A 25 -14.70 -11.41 -25.70
C HIS A 25 -14.44 -9.94 -26.02
N ARG A 26 -15.51 -9.18 -26.26
CA ARG A 26 -15.44 -7.72 -26.41
C ARG A 26 -15.56 -7.10 -25.02
N VAL A 27 -14.47 -6.54 -24.52
CA VAL A 27 -14.43 -5.92 -23.18
C VAL A 27 -14.74 -4.43 -23.26
N LEU A 28 -15.80 -4.02 -22.58
CA LEU A 28 -16.12 -2.63 -22.27
C LEU A 28 -15.48 -2.28 -20.92
N ARG A 29 -14.57 -1.32 -20.92
CA ARG A 29 -13.72 -1.00 -19.76
C ARG A 29 -14.39 0.09 -18.94
N GLY A 30 -14.99 -0.29 -17.82
CA GLY A 30 -15.54 0.65 -16.86
C GLY A 30 -14.43 1.40 -16.12
N VAL A 31 -14.25 2.69 -16.41
CA VAL A 31 -13.20 3.55 -15.86
C VAL A 31 -13.75 4.94 -15.48
N ARG A 32 -13.10 5.63 -14.55
CA ARG A 32 -13.52 6.99 -14.12
C ARG A 32 -13.41 8.04 -15.23
N HIS A 33 -12.36 7.96 -16.03
CA HIS A 33 -12.11 8.87 -17.15
C HIS A 33 -11.99 8.03 -18.42
N ALA A 34 -13.02 8.08 -19.26
CA ALA A 34 -13.05 7.35 -20.51
C ALA A 34 -12.20 8.08 -21.56
N VAL A 35 -11.23 7.39 -22.14
CA VAL A 35 -10.32 7.95 -23.16
C VAL A 35 -10.30 7.06 -24.41
N GLY A 36 -10.42 5.74 -24.23
CA GLY A 36 -10.47 4.79 -25.33
C GLY A 36 -11.88 4.55 -25.88
N ALA A 37 -11.96 4.07 -27.12
CA ALA A 37 -13.21 3.78 -27.82
C ALA A 37 -14.08 2.68 -27.19
N HIS A 38 -13.53 1.90 -26.25
CA HIS A 38 -14.25 0.87 -25.49
C HIS A 38 -14.33 1.19 -24.00
N ASP A 39 -14.01 2.42 -23.61
CA ASP A 39 -14.13 2.86 -22.24
C ASP A 39 -15.56 3.32 -21.95
N VAL A 40 -16.07 2.93 -20.80
CA VAL A 40 -17.36 3.37 -20.27
C VAL A 40 -17.06 4.20 -19.03
N ALA A 41 -17.49 5.46 -19.05
CA ALA A 41 -17.31 6.37 -17.92
C ALA A 41 -18.19 5.91 -16.74
N ILE A 42 -17.55 5.52 -15.63
CA ILE A 42 -18.20 5.07 -14.40
C ILE A 42 -17.48 5.64 -13.18
N ASP A 43 -18.24 6.14 -12.22
CA ASP A 43 -17.76 6.65 -10.95
C ASP A 43 -18.62 6.08 -9.80
N PHE A 44 -18.11 5.04 -9.15
CA PHE A 44 -18.79 4.38 -8.04
C PHE A 44 -19.01 5.29 -6.81
N ALA A 45 -18.35 6.44 -6.75
CA ALA A 45 -18.67 7.44 -5.72
C ALA A 45 -19.96 8.21 -6.00
N LYS A 46 -20.43 8.22 -7.26
CA LYS A 46 -21.56 9.04 -7.73
C LYS A 46 -22.70 8.21 -8.32
N ASP A 47 -22.38 7.10 -8.97
CA ASP A 47 -23.33 6.23 -9.66
C ASP A 47 -24.07 5.29 -8.68
N VAL A 48 -24.73 5.89 -7.69
CA VAL A 48 -25.48 5.19 -6.64
C VAL A 48 -26.97 5.03 -6.97
N ASP A 49 -27.40 5.51 -8.14
CA ASP A 49 -28.75 5.37 -8.67
C ASP A 49 -28.75 4.33 -9.82
N PRO A 50 -29.63 3.30 -9.78
CA PRO A 50 -29.77 2.35 -10.89
C PRO A 50 -29.98 2.99 -12.26
N ASP A 51 -30.68 4.12 -12.35
CA ASP A 51 -31.02 4.74 -13.63
C ASP A 51 -29.78 5.33 -14.33
N ALA A 52 -28.75 5.70 -13.58
CA ALA A 52 -27.46 6.15 -14.12
C ALA A 52 -26.71 5.05 -14.89
N TRP A 53 -27.05 3.77 -14.67
CA TRP A 53 -26.39 2.63 -15.28
C TRP A 53 -27.07 2.14 -16.56
N LEU A 54 -28.37 2.36 -16.75
CA LEU A 54 -29.17 1.69 -17.79
C LEU A 54 -28.60 1.89 -19.20
N ALA A 55 -28.27 3.13 -19.57
CA ALA A 55 -27.70 3.43 -20.89
C ALA A 55 -26.31 2.77 -21.10
N ARG A 56 -25.57 2.51 -20.03
CA ARG A 56 -24.23 1.91 -20.06
C ARG A 56 -24.28 0.39 -20.15
N LEU A 57 -25.43 -0.21 -19.88
CA LEU A 57 -25.68 -1.65 -19.92
C LEU A 57 -26.30 -2.10 -21.26
N ASP A 58 -26.53 -1.17 -22.19
CA ASP A 58 -27.09 -1.51 -23.50
C ASP A 58 -26.16 -2.47 -24.27
N GLY A 59 -26.73 -3.57 -24.73
CA GLY A 59 -26.00 -4.66 -25.40
C GLY A 59 -24.95 -5.37 -24.53
N VAL A 60 -24.95 -5.21 -23.21
CA VAL A 60 -24.03 -5.91 -22.29
C VAL A 60 -24.57 -7.27 -21.88
N ASP A 61 -23.81 -8.33 -22.17
CA ASP A 61 -24.19 -9.70 -21.81
C ASP A 61 -23.82 -10.02 -20.36
N VAL A 62 -22.63 -9.58 -19.93
CA VAL A 62 -22.06 -9.91 -18.61
C VAL A 62 -21.46 -8.66 -17.98
N VAL A 63 -21.73 -8.45 -16.70
CA VAL A 63 -21.09 -7.40 -15.90
C VAL A 63 -20.14 -8.04 -14.89
N ILE A 64 -18.92 -7.53 -14.80
CA ILE A 64 -17.92 -7.92 -13.81
C ILE A 64 -17.55 -6.71 -12.97
N ASN A 65 -17.85 -6.76 -11.68
CA ASN A 65 -17.48 -5.71 -10.75
C ASN A 65 -16.19 -6.06 -10.00
N ALA A 66 -15.09 -5.38 -10.36
CA ALA A 66 -13.79 -5.48 -9.69
C ALA A 66 -13.40 -4.18 -8.96
N VAL A 67 -14.36 -3.27 -8.72
CA VAL A 67 -14.11 -2.02 -8.01
C VAL A 67 -13.96 -2.28 -6.50
N GLY A 68 -12.93 -1.68 -5.91
CA GLY A 68 -12.71 -1.73 -4.47
C GLY A 68 -11.67 -0.72 -4.01
N ILE A 69 -11.84 -0.28 -2.76
CA ILE A 69 -10.89 0.56 -2.03
C ILE A 69 -10.52 -0.16 -0.72
N ILE A 70 -9.33 0.10 -0.20
CA ILE A 70 -8.85 -0.49 1.07
C ILE A 70 -8.91 0.50 2.25
N ALA A 71 -9.23 1.76 1.97
CA ALA A 71 -9.38 2.83 2.95
C ALA A 71 -10.31 3.90 2.38
N ASP A 72 -11.11 4.51 3.25
CA ASP A 72 -11.94 5.67 2.92
C ASP A 72 -11.09 6.86 2.46
N ARG A 73 -11.64 7.60 1.51
CA ARG A 73 -11.09 8.87 1.00
C ARG A 73 -12.18 9.93 1.05
N ARG A 74 -11.80 11.20 0.97
CA ARG A 74 -12.74 12.33 1.00
C ARG A 74 -13.86 12.21 -0.06
N ASP A 75 -13.54 11.63 -1.21
CA ASP A 75 -14.40 11.51 -2.37
C ASP A 75 -14.97 10.09 -2.59
N ALA A 76 -14.53 9.10 -1.81
CA ALA A 76 -14.89 7.70 -2.01
C ALA A 76 -14.87 6.95 -0.68
N THR A 77 -16.05 6.51 -0.24
CA THR A 77 -16.23 5.77 1.02
C THR A 77 -16.52 4.30 0.78
N PHE A 78 -16.30 3.45 1.77
CA PHE A 78 -16.66 2.04 1.74
C PHE A 78 -18.16 1.87 1.46
N ASP A 79 -19.00 2.70 2.07
CA ASP A 79 -20.44 2.63 1.84
C ASP A 79 -20.82 2.92 0.39
N THR A 80 -20.27 4.00 -0.20
CA THR A 80 -20.57 4.37 -1.58
C THR A 80 -20.01 3.35 -2.58
N VAL A 81 -18.72 3.01 -2.44
CA VAL A 81 -17.99 2.19 -3.42
C VAL A 81 -18.24 0.69 -3.27
N HIS A 82 -18.43 0.16 -2.06
CA HIS A 82 -18.62 -1.27 -1.85
C HIS A 82 -20.08 -1.69 -1.70
N ARG A 83 -20.98 -0.79 -1.31
CA ARG A 83 -22.40 -1.11 -1.12
C ARG A 83 -23.31 -0.37 -2.09
N ALA A 84 -23.41 0.96 -2.01
CA ALA A 84 -24.43 1.73 -2.71
C ALA A 84 -24.33 1.61 -4.25
N ALA A 85 -23.17 1.88 -4.84
CA ALA A 85 -22.98 1.78 -6.28
C ALA A 85 -23.08 0.33 -6.81
N PRO A 86 -22.49 -0.69 -6.16
CA PRO A 86 -22.75 -2.09 -6.52
C PRO A 86 -24.23 -2.47 -6.47
N CYS A 87 -24.97 -2.11 -5.41
CA CYS A 87 -26.41 -2.39 -5.33
C CYS A 87 -27.19 -1.70 -6.47
N ALA A 88 -26.84 -0.46 -6.80
CA ALA A 88 -27.42 0.28 -7.92
C ALA A 88 -27.15 -0.42 -9.26
N LEU A 89 -25.90 -0.81 -9.51
CA LEU A 89 -25.47 -1.55 -10.68
C LEU A 89 -26.22 -2.88 -10.81
N PHE A 90 -26.34 -3.66 -9.73
CA PHE A 90 -27.03 -4.95 -9.77
C PHE A 90 -28.53 -4.79 -10.04
N THR A 91 -29.16 -3.78 -9.43
CA THR A 91 -30.55 -3.42 -9.73
C THR A 91 -30.73 -3.05 -11.20
N ALA A 92 -29.81 -2.26 -11.76
CA ALA A 92 -29.83 -1.90 -13.17
C ALA A 92 -29.60 -3.12 -14.07
N CYS A 93 -28.73 -4.07 -13.68
CA CYS A 93 -28.53 -5.33 -14.39
C CYS A 93 -29.82 -6.16 -14.48
N CYS A 94 -30.62 -6.22 -13.41
CA CYS A 94 -31.95 -6.85 -13.44
C CYS A 94 -32.86 -6.17 -14.47
N ARG A 95 -32.94 -4.84 -14.44
CA ARG A 95 -33.80 -4.03 -15.32
C ARG A 95 -33.40 -4.16 -16.79
N ALA A 96 -32.10 -4.14 -17.06
CA ALA A 96 -31.51 -4.29 -18.39
C ALA A 96 -31.43 -5.75 -18.88
N ARG A 97 -31.83 -6.73 -18.04
CA ARG A 97 -31.77 -8.17 -18.34
C ARG A 97 -30.37 -8.66 -18.72
N VAL A 98 -29.34 -8.13 -18.06
CA VAL A 98 -27.97 -8.64 -18.17
C VAL A 98 -27.96 -10.11 -17.80
N ARG A 99 -27.33 -10.96 -18.63
CA ARG A 99 -27.37 -12.41 -18.47
C ARG A 99 -26.71 -12.86 -17.17
N ARG A 100 -25.59 -12.24 -16.80
CA ARG A 100 -24.80 -12.64 -15.63
C ARG A 100 -24.08 -11.47 -14.98
N VAL A 101 -24.00 -11.51 -13.65
CA VAL A 101 -23.17 -10.60 -12.85
C VAL A 101 -22.09 -11.38 -12.12
N ILE A 102 -20.82 -10.98 -12.26
CA ILE A 102 -19.70 -11.51 -11.47
C ILE A 102 -19.21 -10.41 -10.51
N GLN A 103 -19.31 -10.66 -9.22
CA GLN A 103 -18.90 -9.75 -8.15
C GLN A 103 -17.56 -10.21 -7.58
N ILE A 104 -16.54 -9.34 -7.61
CA ILE A 104 -15.28 -9.55 -6.89
C ILE A 104 -15.40 -8.97 -5.48
N SER A 105 -15.57 -9.87 -4.53
CA SER A 105 -15.68 -9.58 -3.10
C SER A 105 -14.32 -9.79 -2.40
N ALA A 106 -14.30 -10.28 -1.17
CA ALA A 106 -13.10 -10.66 -0.45
C ALA A 106 -13.34 -11.89 0.44
N LEU A 107 -12.29 -12.68 0.66
CA LEU A 107 -12.37 -13.83 1.57
C LEU A 107 -12.56 -13.39 3.03
N GLY A 108 -13.57 -13.94 3.70
CA GLY A 108 -13.89 -13.65 5.11
C GLY A 108 -14.81 -12.45 5.33
N VAL A 109 -15.45 -11.94 4.28
CA VAL A 109 -16.42 -10.83 4.36
C VAL A 109 -17.58 -11.11 5.31
N GLU A 110 -17.93 -12.38 5.50
CA GLU A 110 -19.03 -12.84 6.36
C GLU A 110 -18.78 -12.56 7.83
N ARG A 111 -17.52 -12.36 8.23
CA ARG A 111 -17.19 -11.96 9.62
C ARG A 111 -17.72 -10.57 9.95
N GLY A 112 -17.77 -9.67 8.96
CA GLY A 112 -18.25 -8.29 9.15
C GLY A 112 -17.51 -7.50 10.23
N ASP A 113 -16.33 -7.95 10.66
CA ASP A 113 -15.58 -7.43 11.81
C ASP A 113 -14.79 -6.15 11.50
N THR A 114 -14.82 -5.70 10.25
CA THR A 114 -14.24 -4.45 9.77
C THR A 114 -15.22 -3.73 8.83
N PRO A 115 -15.17 -2.39 8.73
CA PRO A 115 -15.98 -1.63 7.77
C PRO A 115 -15.79 -2.11 6.31
N TYR A 116 -14.56 -2.51 5.97
CA TYR A 116 -14.23 -3.10 4.66
C TYR A 116 -15.02 -4.39 4.41
N PHE A 117 -15.01 -5.35 5.33
CA PHE A 117 -15.76 -6.60 5.19
C PHE A 117 -17.27 -6.40 5.26
N ALA A 118 -17.76 -5.59 6.20
CA ALA A 118 -19.19 -5.32 6.35
C ALA A 118 -19.79 -4.69 5.09
N SER A 119 -19.10 -3.72 4.48
CA SER A 119 -19.56 -3.06 3.26
C SER A 119 -19.59 -3.98 2.03
N LYS A 120 -18.55 -4.80 1.82
CA LYS A 120 -18.52 -5.82 0.76
C LYS A 120 -19.58 -6.90 0.97
N HIS A 121 -19.74 -7.38 2.20
CA HIS A 121 -20.76 -8.38 2.57
C HIS A 121 -22.18 -7.87 2.31
N ALA A 122 -22.46 -6.58 2.56
CA ALA A 122 -23.76 -5.99 2.29
C ALA A 122 -24.14 -6.04 0.80
N ALA A 123 -23.20 -5.76 -0.11
CA ALA A 123 -23.44 -5.87 -1.55
C ALA A 123 -23.59 -7.34 -2.00
N ASP A 124 -22.78 -8.25 -1.45
CA ASP A 124 -22.88 -9.68 -1.75
C ASP A 124 -24.26 -10.22 -1.36
N THR A 125 -24.72 -9.94 -0.14
CA THR A 125 -26.04 -10.34 0.35
C THR A 125 -27.15 -9.73 -0.50
N PHE A 126 -27.03 -8.46 -0.90
CA PHE A 126 -28.02 -7.82 -1.76
C PHE A 126 -28.12 -8.51 -3.13
N LEU A 127 -26.97 -8.78 -3.78
CA LEU A 127 -26.92 -9.48 -5.07
C LEU A 127 -27.61 -10.84 -5.01
N GLN A 128 -27.46 -11.56 -3.90
CA GLN A 128 -28.09 -12.87 -3.69
C GLN A 128 -29.62 -12.83 -3.63
N THR A 129 -30.22 -11.67 -3.32
CA THR A 129 -31.68 -11.51 -3.30
C THR A 129 -32.30 -11.24 -4.67
N LEU A 130 -31.47 -10.95 -5.67
CA LEU A 130 -31.93 -10.55 -7.00
C LEU A 130 -32.17 -11.78 -7.90
N PRO A 131 -33.15 -11.72 -8.82
CA PRO A 131 -33.41 -12.78 -9.79
C PRO A 131 -32.42 -12.71 -10.98
N LEU A 132 -31.12 -12.76 -10.68
CA LEU A 132 -30.03 -12.75 -11.65
C LEU A 132 -29.21 -14.04 -11.52
N ASP A 133 -28.63 -14.51 -12.63
CA ASP A 133 -27.51 -15.44 -12.54
C ASP A 133 -26.28 -14.66 -12.06
N TYR A 134 -25.80 -14.96 -10.87
CA TYR A 134 -24.68 -14.27 -10.27
C TYR A 134 -23.57 -15.23 -9.85
N ARG A 135 -22.34 -14.71 -9.83
CA ARG A 135 -21.17 -15.37 -9.24
C ARG A 135 -20.43 -14.40 -8.32
N ILE A 136 -20.32 -14.76 -7.05
CA ILE A 136 -19.53 -14.00 -6.07
C ILE A 136 -18.19 -14.72 -5.92
N VAL A 137 -17.12 -14.06 -6.35
CA VAL A 137 -15.75 -14.56 -6.20
C VAL A 137 -15.11 -13.84 -5.02
N ARG A 138 -14.66 -14.60 -4.03
CA ARG A 138 -14.03 -14.12 -2.79
C ARG A 138 -12.54 -14.44 -2.82
N PRO A 139 -11.72 -13.58 -3.43
CA PRO A 139 -10.28 -13.81 -3.44
C PRO A 139 -9.69 -13.71 -2.04
N ALA A 140 -8.74 -14.61 -1.76
CA ALA A 140 -7.72 -14.40 -0.75
C ALA A 140 -6.81 -13.21 -1.13
N LEU A 141 -5.72 -13.03 -0.40
CA LEU A 141 -4.66 -12.09 -0.70
C LEU A 141 -4.16 -12.34 -2.13
N VAL A 142 -4.50 -11.42 -3.03
CA VAL A 142 -4.13 -11.55 -4.45
C VAL A 142 -2.69 -11.12 -4.64
N TYR A 143 -1.87 -12.01 -5.17
CA TYR A 143 -0.52 -11.71 -5.62
C TYR A 143 -0.49 -11.38 -7.10
N GLY A 144 0.25 -10.32 -7.44
CA GLY A 144 0.77 -10.10 -8.78
C GLY A 144 1.88 -9.07 -8.74
N THR A 145 2.73 -9.06 -9.75
CA THR A 145 3.94 -8.21 -9.80
C THR A 145 3.59 -6.72 -9.61
N ALA A 146 2.54 -6.24 -10.26
CA ALA A 146 2.05 -4.86 -10.16
C ALA A 146 1.16 -4.57 -8.93
N GLY A 147 0.80 -5.58 -8.13
CA GLY A 147 -0.12 -5.43 -7.01
C GLY A 147 0.51 -4.68 -5.83
N THR A 148 -0.22 -3.72 -5.25
CA THR A 148 0.26 -2.91 -4.11
C THR A 148 0.61 -3.76 -2.89
N SER A 149 -0.24 -4.72 -2.53
CA SER A 149 0.00 -5.65 -1.42
C SER A 149 1.23 -6.54 -1.68
N ALA A 150 1.36 -7.08 -2.88
CA ALA A 150 2.50 -7.88 -3.28
C ALA A 150 3.81 -7.09 -3.22
N ARG A 151 3.82 -5.82 -3.69
CA ARG A 151 4.96 -4.91 -3.56
C ARG A 151 5.32 -4.67 -2.08
N PHE A 152 4.33 -4.41 -1.24
CA PHE A 152 4.51 -4.21 0.20
C PHE A 152 5.15 -5.44 0.87
N PHE A 153 4.62 -6.65 0.63
CA PHE A 153 5.19 -7.87 1.22
C PHE A 153 6.56 -8.23 0.66
N ARG A 154 6.86 -7.96 -0.62
CA ARG A 154 8.22 -8.10 -1.17
C ARG A 154 9.19 -7.11 -0.52
N MET A 155 8.75 -5.87 -0.30
CA MET A 155 9.53 -4.85 0.43
C MET A 155 9.82 -5.30 1.86
N LEU A 156 8.85 -5.82 2.61
CA LEU A 156 9.09 -6.42 3.93
C LEU A 156 10.03 -7.63 3.87
N ALA A 157 9.85 -8.51 2.88
CA ALA A 157 10.69 -9.69 2.69
C ALA A 157 12.16 -9.33 2.43
N SER A 158 12.45 -8.16 1.85
CA SER A 158 13.80 -7.68 1.58
C SER A 158 14.59 -7.29 2.86
N LEU A 159 13.93 -7.01 3.98
CA LEU A 159 14.59 -6.67 5.23
C LEU A 159 15.41 -7.84 5.80
N PRO A 160 16.60 -7.57 6.37
CA PRO A 160 17.41 -8.60 7.03
C PRO A 160 16.80 -9.11 8.34
N VAL A 161 15.92 -8.31 8.95
CA VAL A 161 15.18 -8.66 10.17
C VAL A 161 13.69 -8.49 9.89
N HIS A 162 12.92 -9.57 10.06
CA HIS A 162 11.47 -9.55 9.96
C HIS A 162 10.86 -9.33 11.34
N VAL A 163 10.25 -8.18 11.54
CA VAL A 163 9.41 -7.91 12.71
C VAL A 163 8.01 -8.48 12.44
N LEU A 164 7.67 -9.56 13.13
CA LEU A 164 6.50 -10.38 12.85
C LEU A 164 5.38 -10.10 13.87
N PRO A 165 4.22 -9.58 13.45
CA PRO A 165 3.10 -9.30 14.35
C PRO A 165 2.55 -10.61 14.94
N ALA A 166 2.50 -10.69 16.26
CA ALA A 166 2.16 -11.89 17.02
C ALA A 166 2.92 -13.14 16.53
N GLY A 167 4.22 -13.01 16.25
CA GLY A 167 5.08 -14.11 15.83
C GLY A 167 4.88 -14.58 14.38
N GLY A 168 3.94 -13.99 13.64
CA GLY A 168 3.69 -14.29 12.23
C GLY A 168 2.99 -15.62 11.98
N HIS A 169 2.18 -16.09 12.94
CA HIS A 169 1.46 -17.38 12.92
C HIS A 169 0.14 -17.37 12.13
N GLN A 170 -0.22 -16.22 11.56
CA GLN A 170 -1.50 -16.08 10.85
C GLN A 170 -1.47 -16.90 9.55
N ARG A 171 -2.52 -17.71 9.32
CA ARG A 171 -2.62 -18.60 8.15
C ARG A 171 -3.08 -17.83 6.93
N LEU A 172 -2.35 -17.97 5.83
CA LEU A 172 -2.58 -17.33 4.55
C LEU A 172 -2.52 -18.36 3.42
N ARG A 173 -3.40 -18.21 2.43
CA ARG A 173 -3.39 -18.99 1.18
C ARG A 173 -3.51 -18.06 -0.04
N PRO A 174 -2.48 -17.24 -0.32
CA PRO A 174 -2.55 -16.19 -1.33
C PRO A 174 -2.82 -16.75 -2.72
N VAL A 175 -3.63 -16.07 -3.52
CA VAL A 175 -3.99 -16.49 -4.89
C VAL A 175 -3.25 -15.68 -5.94
N HIS A 176 -2.78 -16.30 -7.02
CA HIS A 176 -2.17 -15.56 -8.12
C HIS A 176 -3.22 -14.84 -8.96
N VAL A 177 -2.96 -13.60 -9.39
CA VAL A 177 -3.90 -12.79 -10.17
C VAL A 177 -4.30 -13.45 -11.48
N ASP A 178 -3.39 -14.15 -12.16
CA ASP A 178 -3.71 -14.89 -13.38
C ASP A 178 -4.67 -16.06 -13.14
N ASP A 179 -4.53 -16.78 -12.02
CA ASP A 179 -5.46 -17.86 -11.66
C ASP A 179 -6.84 -17.29 -11.31
N LEU A 180 -6.87 -16.14 -10.63
CA LEU A 180 -8.11 -15.41 -10.39
C LEU A 180 -8.76 -14.93 -11.70
N ALA A 181 -7.97 -14.43 -12.64
CA ALA A 181 -8.48 -13.98 -13.94
C ALA A 181 -8.96 -15.13 -14.81
N GLU A 182 -8.25 -16.26 -14.80
CA GLU A 182 -8.67 -17.48 -15.47
C GLU A 182 -9.95 -18.05 -14.86
N LEU A 183 -10.08 -18.05 -13.52
CA LEU A 183 -11.32 -18.42 -12.83
C LEU A 183 -12.48 -17.59 -13.36
N VAL A 184 -12.35 -16.26 -13.32
CA VAL A 184 -13.42 -15.35 -13.73
C VAL A 184 -13.79 -15.55 -15.20
N ALA A 185 -12.79 -15.69 -16.09
CA ALA A 185 -13.05 -15.97 -17.51
C ALA A 185 -13.84 -17.28 -17.70
N ARG A 186 -13.47 -18.36 -17.00
CA ARG A 186 -14.23 -19.62 -17.07
C ARG A 186 -15.64 -19.50 -16.49
N LEU A 187 -15.83 -18.66 -15.46
CA LEU A 187 -17.15 -18.35 -14.91
C LEU A 187 -18.02 -17.50 -15.83
N VAL A 188 -17.46 -16.76 -16.78
CA VAL A 188 -18.24 -16.06 -17.82
C VAL A 188 -18.93 -17.06 -18.75
N ASP A 189 -18.21 -18.13 -19.12
CA ASP A 189 -18.70 -19.16 -20.05
C ASP A 189 -19.41 -20.34 -19.36
N ALA A 190 -19.29 -20.47 -18.04
CA ALA A 190 -19.86 -21.59 -17.30
C ALA A 190 -21.40 -21.64 -17.37
N PRO A 191 -22.02 -22.84 -17.29
CA PRO A 191 -23.47 -22.95 -17.13
C PRO A 191 -23.94 -22.39 -15.77
N ALA A 192 -25.19 -21.90 -15.72
CA ALA A 192 -25.77 -21.24 -14.54
C ALA A 192 -25.83 -22.13 -13.29
N ALA A 193 -25.96 -23.46 -13.45
CA ALA A 193 -26.12 -24.45 -12.37
C ALA A 193 -24.87 -24.68 -11.48
N GLY A 194 -23.82 -23.88 -11.62
CA GLY A 194 -22.61 -23.99 -10.80
C GLY A 194 -22.75 -23.34 -9.42
N ARG A 195 -21.72 -23.48 -8.59
CA ARG A 195 -21.67 -22.83 -7.27
C ARG A 195 -21.77 -21.30 -7.44
N PRO A 196 -22.69 -20.62 -6.72
CA PRO A 196 -22.89 -19.18 -6.84
C PRO A 196 -21.80 -18.37 -6.11
N VAL A 197 -21.17 -18.94 -5.09
CA VAL A 197 -20.10 -18.31 -4.30
C VAL A 197 -18.86 -19.18 -4.36
N ILE A 198 -17.71 -18.58 -4.66
CA ILE A 198 -16.43 -19.27 -4.84
C ILE A 198 -15.33 -18.52 -4.10
N ASP A 199 -14.73 -19.20 -3.13
CA ASP A 199 -13.51 -18.73 -2.48
C ASP A 199 -12.31 -19.00 -3.40
N ALA A 200 -11.64 -17.94 -3.81
CA ALA A 200 -10.50 -18.01 -4.72
C ALA A 200 -9.20 -17.92 -3.92
N VAL A 201 -8.68 -19.09 -3.54
CA VAL A 201 -7.48 -19.25 -2.70
C VAL A 201 -6.37 -20.00 -3.44
N GLY A 202 -5.11 -19.75 -3.14
CA GLY A 202 -3.97 -20.40 -3.82
C GLY A 202 -3.71 -21.87 -3.45
N GLY A 203 -2.69 -22.45 -4.07
CA GLY A 203 -2.31 -23.85 -3.87
C GLY A 203 -1.72 -24.12 -2.48
N ASP A 204 -0.94 -23.19 -1.94
CA ASP A 204 -0.18 -23.36 -0.70
C ASP A 204 -0.83 -22.60 0.46
N GLU A 205 -1.07 -23.30 1.57
CA GLU A 205 -1.35 -22.66 2.86
C GLU A 205 -0.07 -22.53 3.68
N VAL A 206 0.23 -21.31 4.12
CA VAL A 206 1.45 -20.97 4.85
C VAL A 206 1.14 -20.02 6.00
N GLU A 207 2.01 -19.97 7.00
CA GLU A 207 2.00 -18.88 7.97
C GLU A 207 2.56 -17.59 7.34
N TYR A 208 2.16 -16.43 7.86
CA TYR A 208 2.65 -15.12 7.41
C TYR A 208 4.19 -15.04 7.34
N ARG A 209 4.87 -15.57 8.37
CA ARG A 209 6.35 -15.61 8.42
C ARG A 209 6.97 -16.50 7.34
N GLU A 210 6.28 -17.56 6.95
CA GLU A 210 6.71 -18.48 5.89
C GLU A 210 6.50 -17.83 4.53
N MET A 211 5.37 -17.13 4.33
CA MET A 211 5.13 -16.33 3.12
C MET A 211 6.27 -15.34 2.86
N LEU A 212 6.66 -14.57 3.89
CA LEU A 212 7.81 -13.65 3.78
C LEU A 212 9.12 -14.38 3.48
N SER A 213 9.31 -15.58 4.06
CA SER A 213 10.51 -16.38 3.81
C SER A 213 10.57 -16.90 2.37
N VAL A 214 9.44 -17.32 1.81
CA VAL A 214 9.33 -17.75 0.40
C VAL A 214 9.61 -16.59 -0.55
N TYR A 215 9.01 -15.41 -0.32
CA TYR A 215 9.33 -14.22 -1.13
C TYR A 215 10.80 -13.82 -1.02
N ARG A 216 11.36 -13.85 0.19
CA ARG A 216 12.75 -13.51 0.43
C ARG A 216 13.71 -14.43 -0.32
N ALA A 217 13.46 -15.74 -0.27
CA ALA A 217 14.25 -16.74 -0.98
C ALA A 217 14.13 -16.56 -2.51
N ALA A 218 12.92 -16.35 -3.03
CA ALA A 218 12.69 -16.13 -4.45
C ALA A 218 13.34 -14.84 -4.99
N LEU A 219 13.52 -13.83 -4.13
CA LEU A 219 14.27 -12.59 -4.44
C LEU A 219 15.80 -12.76 -4.28
N GLY A 220 16.29 -13.95 -3.94
CA GLY A 220 17.72 -14.26 -3.80
C GLY A 220 18.38 -13.64 -2.56
N PHE A 221 17.64 -13.41 -1.48
CA PHE A 221 18.22 -12.97 -0.21
C PHE A 221 18.53 -14.17 0.72
N PRO A 222 19.58 -14.09 1.56
CA PRO A 222 19.82 -15.10 2.60
C PRO A 222 18.70 -15.07 3.66
N PRO A 223 18.50 -16.12 4.46
CA PRO A 223 17.48 -16.14 5.51
C PRO A 223 17.50 -14.89 6.41
N ALA A 224 16.32 -14.36 6.77
CA ALA A 224 16.19 -13.22 7.69
C ALA A 224 16.13 -13.69 9.14
N ALA A 225 16.65 -12.87 10.05
CA ALA A 225 16.35 -13.01 11.47
C ALA A 225 14.87 -12.68 11.72
N ARG A 226 14.25 -13.35 12.68
CA ARG A 226 12.83 -13.18 13.00
C ARG A 226 12.68 -12.65 14.41
N VAL A 227 11.98 -11.54 14.55
CA VAL A 227 11.65 -10.92 15.85
C VAL A 227 10.13 -10.93 15.98
N ALA A 228 9.62 -11.62 16.99
CA ALA A 228 8.20 -11.63 17.28
C ALA A 228 7.82 -10.33 18.01
N LEU A 229 6.83 -9.62 17.49
CA LEU A 229 6.23 -8.46 18.16
C LEU A 229 4.95 -8.92 18.89
N PRO A 230 4.87 -8.84 20.22
CA PRO A 230 3.69 -9.22 20.99
C PRO A 230 2.41 -8.55 20.49
N SER A 231 1.31 -9.32 20.45
CA SER A 231 -0.01 -8.87 19.96
C SER A 231 -0.50 -7.54 20.58
N PRO A 232 -0.35 -7.28 21.90
CA PRO A 232 -0.75 -5.99 22.47
C PRO A 232 0.03 -4.80 21.90
N LEU A 233 1.34 -4.97 21.65
CA LEU A 233 2.18 -3.92 21.05
C LEU A 233 1.83 -3.67 19.59
N VAL A 234 1.44 -4.71 18.85
CA VAL A 234 0.92 -4.55 17.49
C VAL A 234 -0.38 -3.76 17.52
N GLY A 235 -1.28 -4.08 18.45
CA GLY A 235 -2.57 -3.39 18.61
C GLY A 235 -2.43 -1.90 18.95
N THR A 236 -1.51 -1.55 19.86
CA THR A 236 -1.22 -0.14 20.19
C THR A 236 -0.55 0.58 19.02
N ALA A 237 0.42 -0.03 18.35
CA ALA A 237 1.04 0.54 17.16
C ALA A 237 0.01 0.76 16.04
N ALA A 238 -0.89 -0.20 15.80
CA ALA A 238 -1.97 -0.08 14.81
C ALA A 238 -2.98 1.02 15.15
N ALA A 239 -3.21 1.29 16.44
CA ALA A 239 -4.06 2.40 16.89
C ALA A 239 -3.40 3.76 16.70
N LEU A 240 -2.09 3.87 16.94
CA LEU A 240 -1.34 5.13 16.86
C LEU A 240 -0.96 5.47 15.42
N LEU A 241 -0.45 4.50 14.66
CA LEU A 241 0.01 4.69 13.29
C LEU A 241 -1.14 4.67 12.28
N GLY A 242 -2.26 4.04 12.61
CA GLY A 242 -3.39 3.90 11.69
C GLY A 242 -4.10 5.20 11.32
N THR A 243 -3.83 6.29 12.05
CA THR A 243 -4.33 7.64 11.73
C THR A 243 -3.48 8.36 10.69
N MET A 244 -2.29 7.83 10.37
CA MET A 244 -1.40 8.42 9.37
C MET A 244 -1.90 8.09 7.95
N PRO A 245 -1.92 9.07 7.03
CA PRO A 245 -2.28 8.83 5.64
C PRO A 245 -1.40 7.73 5.01
N GLY A 246 -2.03 6.71 4.44
CA GLY A 246 -1.33 5.60 3.77
C GLY A 246 -0.76 4.53 4.70
N ALA A 247 -1.09 4.54 5.99
CA ALA A 247 -0.68 3.51 6.93
C ALA A 247 -1.18 2.12 6.49
N MET A 248 -0.25 1.17 6.35
CA MET A 248 -0.57 -0.24 6.06
C MET A 248 -0.90 -1.03 7.33
N LEU A 249 -0.47 -0.54 8.50
CA LEU A 249 -0.82 -1.11 9.80
C LEU A 249 -1.88 -0.22 10.47
N THR A 250 -3.12 -0.69 10.42
CA THR A 250 -4.31 -0.08 11.01
C THR A 250 -5.00 -1.11 11.90
N ARG A 251 -5.95 -0.68 12.73
CA ARG A 251 -6.77 -1.62 13.52
C ARG A 251 -7.47 -2.63 12.62
N ASP A 252 -8.03 -2.18 11.51
CA ASP A 252 -8.78 -3.02 10.57
C ASP A 252 -7.87 -4.06 9.89
N THR A 253 -6.74 -3.62 9.34
CA THR A 253 -5.77 -4.54 8.70
C THR A 253 -5.17 -5.53 9.70
N TRP A 254 -5.01 -5.12 10.96
CA TRP A 254 -4.60 -6.02 12.04
C TRP A 254 -5.68 -7.06 12.36
N THR A 255 -6.94 -6.64 12.50
CA THR A 255 -8.09 -7.56 12.69
C THR A 255 -8.17 -8.55 11.54
N MET A 256 -8.08 -8.09 10.29
CA MET A 256 -8.08 -8.94 9.09
C MET A 256 -6.93 -9.94 9.08
N LEU A 257 -5.71 -9.50 9.41
CA LEU A 257 -4.55 -10.38 9.47
C LEU A 257 -4.71 -11.45 10.55
N ARG A 258 -5.19 -11.07 11.75
CA ARG A 258 -5.48 -12.02 12.85
C ARG A 258 -6.54 -13.05 12.49
N GLY A 259 -7.57 -12.64 11.74
CA GLY A 259 -8.64 -13.53 11.28
C GLY A 259 -8.18 -14.57 10.26
N GLY A 260 -6.95 -14.45 9.74
CA GLY A 260 -6.43 -15.31 8.70
C GLY A 260 -7.10 -15.08 7.35
N ASN A 261 -6.46 -15.65 6.32
CA ASN A 261 -6.90 -15.51 4.95
C ASN A 261 -6.63 -16.81 4.19
N THR A 262 -7.35 -17.86 4.60
CA THR A 262 -7.25 -19.21 4.04
C THR A 262 -8.64 -19.82 3.86
N GLY A 263 -8.73 -20.86 3.04
CA GLY A 263 -9.94 -21.58 2.68
C GLY A 263 -9.62 -22.83 1.87
N ASP A 264 -10.66 -23.52 1.37
CA ASP A 264 -10.51 -24.73 0.57
C ASP A 264 -10.21 -24.39 -0.92
N PRO A 265 -9.06 -24.83 -1.48
CA PRO A 265 -8.73 -24.59 -2.88
C PRO A 265 -9.55 -25.42 -3.87
N ALA A 266 -10.33 -26.41 -3.42
CA ALA A 266 -11.04 -27.34 -4.30
C ALA A 266 -12.01 -26.64 -5.25
N ALA A 267 -12.69 -25.58 -4.79
CA ALA A 267 -13.63 -24.83 -5.62
C ALA A 267 -12.92 -24.14 -6.80
N LEU A 268 -11.80 -23.45 -6.54
CA LEU A 268 -10.98 -22.84 -7.59
C LEU A 268 -10.37 -23.92 -8.51
N ALA A 269 -9.80 -24.98 -7.93
CA ALA A 269 -9.16 -26.06 -8.68
C ALA A 269 -10.14 -26.76 -9.64
N ALA A 270 -11.39 -26.99 -9.20
CA ALA A 270 -12.43 -27.60 -10.02
C ALA A 270 -12.77 -26.75 -11.25
N VAL A 271 -12.83 -25.42 -11.10
CA VAL A 271 -13.09 -24.51 -12.24
C VAL A 271 -11.87 -24.41 -13.15
N LEU A 272 -10.66 -24.37 -12.59
CA LEU A 272 -9.41 -24.34 -13.37
C LEU A 272 -9.06 -25.68 -14.05
N GLY A 273 -9.63 -26.80 -13.60
CA GLY A 273 -9.25 -28.14 -14.08
C GLY A 273 -7.80 -28.52 -13.76
N ARG A 274 -7.15 -27.78 -12.85
CA ARG A 274 -5.78 -27.96 -12.36
C ARG A 274 -5.66 -27.35 -10.97
N PRO A 275 -4.68 -27.74 -10.15
CA PRO A 275 -4.39 -27.02 -8.91
C PRO A 275 -4.03 -25.54 -9.21
N PRO A 276 -4.44 -24.60 -8.34
CA PRO A 276 -3.95 -23.23 -8.38
C PRO A 276 -2.44 -23.19 -8.14
N ARG A 277 -1.78 -22.13 -8.61
CA ARG A 277 -0.32 -21.95 -8.45
C ARG A 277 0.07 -21.92 -6.98
N GLY A 278 1.22 -22.52 -6.69
CA GLY A 278 1.87 -22.43 -5.39
C GLY A 278 2.61 -21.10 -5.23
N LEU A 279 2.89 -20.73 -3.98
CA LEU A 279 3.57 -19.49 -3.64
C LEU A 279 4.99 -19.42 -4.24
N ARG A 280 5.63 -20.58 -4.42
CA ARG A 280 6.95 -20.72 -5.04
C ARG A 280 6.98 -20.32 -6.51
N ASP A 281 5.83 -20.37 -7.19
CA ASP A 281 5.71 -20.06 -8.62
C ASP A 281 5.39 -18.57 -8.89
N PHE A 282 5.19 -17.77 -7.83
CA PHE A 282 4.74 -16.39 -7.97
C PHE A 282 5.85 -15.44 -8.45
N ILE A 283 7.10 -15.72 -8.07
CA ILE A 283 8.27 -14.92 -8.44
C ILE A 283 9.13 -15.80 -9.36
N GLY A 284 8.96 -15.60 -10.67
CA GLY A 284 9.72 -16.31 -11.70
C GLY A 284 10.92 -15.51 -12.20
N ALA A 285 11.10 -15.49 -13.53
CA ALA A 285 12.27 -14.92 -14.21
C ALA A 285 12.58 -13.44 -13.86
N ASN A 286 11.56 -12.66 -13.47
CA ASN A 286 11.71 -11.25 -13.12
C ASN A 286 12.22 -11.00 -11.68
N ALA A 287 12.68 -12.03 -10.97
CA ALA A 287 13.14 -11.94 -9.58
C ALA A 287 14.18 -10.83 -9.35
N ALA A 288 15.15 -10.67 -10.25
CA ALA A 288 16.19 -9.65 -10.13
C ALA A 288 15.63 -8.21 -10.18
N ALA A 289 14.69 -7.95 -11.08
CA ALA A 289 14.01 -6.65 -11.16
C ALA A 289 13.16 -6.41 -9.90
N LEU A 290 12.38 -7.41 -9.49
CA LEU A 290 11.55 -7.32 -8.28
C LEU A 290 12.37 -7.14 -7.00
N ARG A 291 13.60 -7.64 -6.97
CA ARG A 291 14.55 -7.43 -5.87
C ARG A 291 14.98 -5.97 -5.80
N CYS A 292 15.33 -5.37 -6.94
CA CYS A 292 15.69 -3.95 -7.01
C CYS A 292 14.51 -3.08 -6.57
N ASP A 293 13.31 -3.37 -7.06
CA ASP A 293 12.09 -2.65 -6.67
C ASP A 293 11.83 -2.73 -5.17
N ALA A 294 11.97 -3.93 -4.57
CA ALA A 294 11.75 -4.14 -3.14
C ALA A 294 12.73 -3.33 -2.27
N LEU A 295 13.99 -3.25 -2.66
CA LEU A 295 15.02 -2.46 -1.97
C LEU A 295 14.80 -0.95 -2.17
N ALA A 296 14.45 -0.53 -3.38
CA ALA A 296 14.22 0.87 -3.71
C ALA A 296 13.08 1.47 -2.86
N MET A 297 12.07 0.67 -2.49
CA MET A 297 10.97 1.13 -1.63
C MET A 297 11.41 1.59 -0.23
N TRP A 298 12.56 1.13 0.28
CA TRP A 298 13.11 1.56 1.57
C TRP A 298 13.90 2.87 1.49
N ARG A 299 14.39 3.22 0.30
CA ARG A 299 15.33 4.32 0.08
C ARG A 299 14.79 5.64 0.62
N ARG A 300 13.64 6.10 0.11
CA ARG A 300 13.04 7.36 0.53
C ARG A 300 12.68 7.42 2.02
N PRO A 301 11.93 6.47 2.61
CA PRO A 301 11.57 6.56 4.03
C PRO A 301 12.79 6.48 4.96
N LEU A 302 13.84 5.72 4.63
CA LEU A 302 15.06 5.68 5.43
C LEU A 302 15.82 7.02 5.39
N LEU A 303 15.93 7.63 4.21
CA LEU A 303 16.60 8.93 4.06
C LEU A 303 15.86 10.04 4.83
N LEU A 304 14.54 10.12 4.66
CA LEU A 304 13.71 11.10 5.37
C LEU A 304 13.72 10.85 6.88
N GLY A 305 13.57 9.60 7.30
CA GLY A 305 13.57 9.22 8.72
C GLY A 305 14.90 9.53 9.39
N ALA A 306 16.03 9.16 8.77
CA ALA A 306 17.36 9.46 9.31
C ALA A 306 17.59 10.97 9.44
N LEU A 307 17.24 11.74 8.41
CA LEU A 307 17.40 13.20 8.40
C LEU A 307 16.52 13.87 9.46
N ALA A 308 15.25 13.48 9.55
CA ALA A 308 14.33 14.00 10.55
C ALA A 308 14.79 13.68 11.98
N ILE A 309 15.26 12.46 12.25
CA ILE A 309 15.79 12.06 13.56
C ILE A 309 16.99 12.93 13.94
N VAL A 310 17.93 13.14 13.02
CA VAL A 310 19.12 13.97 13.27
C VAL A 310 18.69 15.37 13.69
N TRP A 311 17.85 16.05 12.90
CA TRP A 311 17.40 17.42 13.18
C TRP A 311 16.56 17.55 14.47
N ILE A 312 15.63 16.63 14.69
CA ILE A 312 14.79 16.67 15.90
C ILE A 312 15.65 16.39 17.14
N TRP A 313 16.57 15.44 17.06
CA TRP A 313 17.44 15.10 18.17
C TRP A 313 18.43 16.23 18.48
N THR A 314 19.04 16.88 17.48
CA THR A 314 19.96 18.02 17.71
C THR A 314 19.24 19.18 18.36
N ALA A 315 17.99 19.46 17.96
CA ALA A 315 17.16 20.48 18.60
C ALA A 315 16.88 20.17 20.08
N ILE A 316 16.41 18.96 20.38
CA ILE A 316 16.06 18.54 21.75
C ILE A 316 17.31 18.50 22.63
N ALA A 317 18.38 17.89 22.14
CA ALA A 317 19.63 17.76 22.88
C ALA A 317 20.21 19.14 23.22
N SER A 318 20.26 20.06 22.25
CA SER A 318 20.84 21.39 22.46
C SER A 318 19.97 22.30 23.35
N ALA A 319 18.65 22.15 23.30
CA ALA A 319 17.74 22.96 24.10
C ALA A 319 17.62 22.50 25.57
N PHE A 320 17.66 21.18 25.81
CA PHE A 320 17.24 20.60 27.09
C PHE A 320 18.28 19.70 27.77
N ILE A 321 19.17 19.04 27.00
CA ILE A 321 20.07 18.00 27.55
C ILE A 321 21.47 18.54 27.76
N HIS A 322 22.03 19.22 26.75
CA HIS A 322 23.39 19.74 26.81
C HIS A 322 23.48 20.94 27.77
N PRO A 323 24.52 21.03 28.61
CA PRO A 323 24.65 22.14 29.54
C PRO A 323 24.70 23.48 28.81
N ARG A 324 23.79 24.39 29.18
CA ARG A 324 23.64 25.68 28.49
C ARG A 324 24.92 26.52 28.50
N HIS A 325 25.68 26.45 29.58
CA HIS A 325 26.92 27.22 29.72
C HIS A 325 27.98 26.78 28.69
N ASP A 326 28.03 25.49 28.36
CA ASP A 326 28.97 24.95 27.35
C ASP A 326 28.58 25.42 25.95
N SER A 327 27.28 25.36 25.59
CA SER A 327 26.79 25.90 24.32
C SER A 327 27.09 27.40 24.17
N LEU A 328 26.90 28.17 25.24
CA LEU A 328 27.19 29.61 25.24
C LEU A 328 28.69 29.89 25.16
N ALA A 329 29.52 29.06 25.79
CA ALA A 329 30.98 29.17 25.68
C ALA A 329 31.47 28.89 24.24
N MET A 330 30.85 27.95 23.53
CA MET A 330 31.13 27.72 22.11
C MET A 330 30.73 28.91 21.25
N LEU A 331 29.54 29.49 21.48
CA LEU A 331 29.09 30.69 20.77
C LEU A 331 29.98 31.92 21.06
N ALA A 332 30.51 32.03 22.28
CA ALA A 332 31.46 33.10 22.64
C ALA A 332 32.75 33.03 21.81
N ARG A 333 33.23 31.82 21.46
CA ARG A 333 34.37 31.64 20.54
C ARG A 333 34.07 32.10 19.11
N ALA A 334 32.79 32.16 18.74
CA ALA A 334 32.30 32.75 17.50
C ALA A 334 31.87 34.23 17.68
N HIS A 335 32.34 34.90 18.73
CA HIS A 335 32.05 36.30 19.05
C HIS A 335 30.57 36.62 19.36
N LEU A 336 29.78 35.62 19.74
CA LEU A 336 28.40 35.81 20.21
C LEU A 336 28.35 35.68 21.74
N SER A 337 27.96 36.75 22.43
CA SER A 337 27.83 36.78 23.90
C SER A 337 26.52 37.42 24.35
N GLY A 338 26.07 37.09 25.57
CA GLY A 338 24.87 37.71 26.16
C GLY A 338 23.57 37.32 25.43
N LEU A 339 22.66 38.27 25.29
CA LEU A 339 21.36 38.04 24.66
C LEU A 339 21.45 37.53 23.20
N PRO A 340 22.33 38.06 22.32
CA PRO A 340 22.56 37.51 20.99
C PRO A 340 22.90 36.01 20.97
N ALA A 341 23.71 35.53 21.92
CA ALA A 341 24.07 34.11 22.00
C ALA A 341 22.87 33.23 22.39
N LEU A 342 22.03 33.71 23.31
CA LEU A 342 20.80 33.00 23.68
C LEU A 342 19.80 32.92 22.51
N ILE A 343 19.64 34.02 21.78
CA ILE A 343 18.78 34.06 20.58
C ILE A 343 19.32 33.10 19.52
N ALA A 344 20.63 33.11 19.27
CA ALA A 344 21.27 32.20 18.31
C ALA A 344 21.08 30.73 18.71
N LEU A 345 21.30 30.38 19.98
CA LEU A 345 21.14 29.01 20.47
C LEU A 345 19.71 28.51 20.30
N TYR A 346 18.72 29.21 20.87
CA TYR A 346 17.33 28.74 20.82
C TYR A 346 16.70 28.91 19.44
N GLY A 347 17.13 29.92 18.67
CA GLY A 347 16.77 30.07 17.27
C GLY A 347 17.25 28.89 16.42
N ALA A 348 18.49 28.44 16.62
CA ALA A 348 19.00 27.24 15.97
C ALA A 348 18.22 25.99 16.39
N CYS A 349 17.93 25.79 17.68
CA CYS A 349 17.11 24.66 18.14
C CYS A 349 15.71 24.66 17.51
N ALA A 350 15.06 25.82 17.43
CA ALA A 350 13.74 25.95 16.81
C ALA A 350 13.78 25.66 15.30
N LEU A 351 14.82 26.15 14.62
CA LEU A 351 15.04 25.90 13.19
C LEU A 351 15.30 24.41 12.91
N ASP A 352 16.17 23.77 13.68
CA ASP A 352 16.46 22.33 13.60
C ASP A 352 15.16 21.53 13.77
N PHE A 353 14.38 21.81 14.81
CA PHE A 353 13.12 21.12 15.04
C PHE A 353 12.14 21.31 13.87
N ALA A 354 12.03 22.54 13.36
CA ALA A 354 11.19 22.85 12.22
C ALA A 354 11.64 22.10 10.95
N PHE A 355 12.95 22.02 10.67
CA PHE A 355 13.50 21.23 9.57
C PHE A 355 13.23 19.73 9.75
N GLY A 356 13.37 19.21 10.95
CA GLY A 356 13.09 17.81 11.25
C GLY A 356 11.62 17.44 11.00
N VAL A 357 10.68 18.28 11.47
CA VAL A 357 9.25 18.08 11.22
C VAL A 357 8.91 18.27 9.74
N ALA A 358 9.41 19.33 9.10
CA ALA A 358 9.14 19.63 7.69
C ALA A 358 9.69 18.54 6.76
N THR A 359 10.79 17.88 7.11
CA THR A 359 11.37 16.77 6.35
C THR A 359 10.37 15.63 6.14
N VAL A 360 9.51 15.37 7.13
CA VAL A 360 8.48 14.33 7.05
C VAL A 360 7.15 14.89 6.55
N ALA A 361 6.76 16.07 7.02
CA ALA A 361 5.43 16.62 6.77
C ALA A 361 5.28 17.33 5.42
N ALA A 362 6.36 17.96 4.92
CA ALA A 362 6.35 18.78 3.72
C ALA A 362 7.70 18.70 2.97
N PRO A 363 8.11 17.51 2.50
CA PRO A 363 9.35 17.33 1.74
C PRO A 363 9.35 18.19 0.47
N SER A 364 10.43 18.91 0.21
CA SER A 364 10.56 19.75 -1.01
C SER A 364 12.01 20.08 -1.35
N ARG A 365 12.28 20.36 -2.62
CA ARG A 365 13.63 20.78 -3.09
C ARG A 365 14.15 22.01 -2.38
N ARG A 366 13.28 22.97 -2.07
CA ARG A 366 13.63 24.20 -1.32
C ARG A 366 14.06 23.86 0.10
N LEU A 367 13.36 22.93 0.75
CA LEU A 367 13.72 22.46 2.08
C LEU A 367 15.09 21.80 2.08
N TRP A 368 15.38 20.93 1.10
CA TRP A 368 16.68 20.26 0.99
C TRP A 368 17.82 21.26 0.77
N ALA A 369 17.60 22.25 -0.11
CA ALA A 369 18.56 23.31 -0.36
C ALA A 369 18.79 24.19 0.88
N ALA A 370 17.73 24.54 1.62
CA ALA A 370 17.84 25.34 2.84
C ALA A 370 18.62 24.59 3.94
N GLN A 371 18.34 23.30 4.15
CA GLN A 371 19.10 22.46 5.08
C GLN A 371 20.57 22.36 4.67
N GLY A 372 20.84 22.14 3.37
CA GLY A 372 22.21 22.08 2.85
C GLY A 372 22.96 23.40 3.02
N ALA A 373 22.31 24.53 2.73
CA ALA A 373 22.87 25.86 2.92
C ALA A 373 23.17 26.15 4.40
N LEU A 374 22.27 25.78 5.31
CA LEU A 374 22.51 25.89 6.75
C LEU A 374 23.74 25.07 7.17
N ILE A 375 23.83 23.81 6.73
CA ILE A 375 24.96 22.92 7.03
C ILE A 375 26.29 23.50 6.55
N VAL A 376 26.33 23.98 5.32
CA VAL A 376 27.54 24.61 4.75
C VAL A 376 27.90 25.88 5.53
N ALA A 377 26.91 26.73 5.82
CA ALA A 377 27.13 28.00 6.51
C ALA A 377 27.70 27.81 7.92
N TYR A 378 27.06 26.98 8.76
CA TYR A 378 27.57 26.78 10.12
C TYR A 378 28.90 26.00 10.12
N SER A 379 29.11 25.08 9.17
CA SER A 379 30.38 24.36 9.06
C SER A 379 31.54 25.31 8.72
N ALA A 380 31.30 26.31 7.86
CA ALA A 380 32.28 27.35 7.56
C ALA A 380 32.57 28.23 8.78
N VAL A 381 31.55 28.60 9.55
CA VAL A 381 31.72 29.36 10.81
C VAL A 381 32.55 28.56 11.81
N ILE A 382 32.25 27.26 11.99
CA ILE A 382 33.04 26.37 12.87
C ILE A 382 34.48 26.27 12.38
N ALA A 383 34.70 26.09 11.08
CA ALA A 383 36.05 26.02 10.52
C ALA A 383 36.88 27.29 10.78
N ALA A 384 36.24 28.46 10.70
CA ALA A 384 36.90 29.74 10.92
C ALA A 384 37.15 30.06 12.40
N THR A 385 36.21 29.73 13.28
CA THR A 385 36.23 30.17 14.70
C THR A 385 36.75 29.09 15.64
N MET A 386 36.61 27.82 15.27
CA MET A 386 36.90 26.65 16.08
C MET A 386 37.53 25.52 15.24
N PRO A 387 38.67 25.77 14.54
CA PRO A 387 39.27 24.81 13.61
C PRO A 387 39.64 23.47 14.28
N GLY A 388 39.88 23.45 15.59
CA GLY A 388 40.11 22.21 16.34
C GLY A 388 38.95 21.21 16.27
N LEU A 389 37.71 21.67 16.05
CA LEU A 389 36.54 20.79 15.88
C LEU A 389 36.56 20.04 14.54
N LEU A 390 37.39 20.46 13.58
CA LEU A 390 37.58 19.74 12.31
C LEU A 390 38.44 18.47 12.49
N ALA A 391 39.35 18.48 13.46
CA ALA A 391 40.27 17.38 13.75
C ALA A 391 39.85 16.57 14.99
N GLU A 392 38.66 16.83 15.52
CA GLU A 392 38.15 16.17 16.72
C GLU A 392 37.85 14.69 16.41
N PRO A 393 38.30 13.74 17.26
CA PRO A 393 38.18 12.29 16.99
C PRO A 393 36.77 11.78 16.72
N PHE A 394 35.73 12.40 17.29
CA PHE A 394 34.33 12.03 17.03
C PHE A 394 33.74 12.72 15.80
N GLY A 395 34.52 13.56 15.12
CA GLY A 395 34.24 14.13 13.80
C GLY A 395 32.89 14.84 13.68
N PRO A 396 32.55 15.79 14.57
CA PRO A 396 31.23 16.43 14.61
C PRO A 396 30.90 17.15 13.28
N VAL A 397 31.87 17.83 12.68
CA VAL A 397 31.70 18.49 11.37
C VAL A 397 31.76 17.49 10.21
N LEU A 398 32.62 16.46 10.31
CA LEU A 398 32.75 15.44 9.27
C LEU A 398 31.45 14.66 9.04
N LYS A 399 30.65 14.46 10.10
CA LYS A 399 29.32 13.83 10.04
C LYS A 399 28.31 14.60 9.16
N ASN A 400 28.61 15.84 8.77
CA ASN A 400 27.78 16.60 7.83
C ASN A 400 27.91 16.13 6.39
N VAL A 401 29.03 15.53 6.01
CA VAL A 401 29.26 15.02 4.64
C VAL A 401 28.19 14.00 4.23
N PRO A 402 27.89 12.93 5.01
CA PRO A 402 26.81 12.01 4.65
C PRO A 402 25.43 12.67 4.66
N ILE A 403 25.19 13.67 5.53
CA ILE A 403 23.91 14.41 5.54
C ILE A 403 23.75 15.21 4.24
N LEU A 404 24.80 15.89 3.78
CA LEU A 404 24.80 16.61 2.50
C LEU A 404 24.60 15.65 1.31
N ALA A 405 25.16 14.45 1.35
CA ALA A 405 24.93 13.43 0.34
C ALA A 405 23.46 12.95 0.32
N ILE A 406 22.85 12.75 1.49
CA ILE A 406 21.42 12.43 1.63
C ILE A 406 20.56 13.56 1.03
N LEU A 407 20.88 14.81 1.34
CA LEU A 407 20.16 15.98 0.82
C LEU A 407 20.28 16.10 -0.71
N LEU A 408 21.47 15.87 -1.26
CA LEU A 408 21.70 15.87 -2.71
C LEU A 408 20.86 14.80 -3.41
N ILE A 409 20.84 13.60 -2.82
CA ILE A 409 20.00 12.50 -3.29
C ILE A 409 18.52 12.89 -3.29
N LEU A 410 18.00 13.37 -2.15
CA LEU A 410 16.59 13.79 -2.02
C LEU A 410 16.25 14.93 -2.98
N PHE A 411 17.18 15.87 -3.17
CA PHE A 411 17.03 16.95 -4.14
C PHE A 411 16.93 16.47 -5.59
N SER A 412 17.64 15.39 -5.94
CA SER A 412 17.63 14.82 -7.29
C SER A 412 16.39 13.96 -7.59
N GLU A 413 15.79 13.34 -6.56
CA GLU A 413 14.63 12.47 -6.72
C GLU A 413 13.29 13.19 -6.67
N GLU A 414 13.24 14.39 -6.12
CA GLU A 414 11.99 15.15 -6.05
C GLU A 414 11.59 15.60 -7.47
N GLU A 415 10.48 15.04 -7.98
CA GLU A 415 9.91 15.41 -9.27
C GLU A 415 9.59 16.92 -9.30
N HIS A 416 9.68 17.54 -10.48
CA HIS A 416 9.28 18.94 -10.66
C HIS A 416 7.78 19.06 -10.35
N ALA A 417 7.46 19.51 -9.14
CA ALA A 417 6.11 19.89 -8.75
C ALA A 417 5.61 21.08 -9.57
#